data_AF-A0A6L7TZX6-F1
#
_entry.id   AF-A0A6L7TZX6-F1
#
_cell.length_a   1.000
_cell.length_b   1.000
_cell.length_c   1.000
_cell.angle_alpha   90.00
_cell.angle_beta   90.00
_cell.angle_gamma   90.00
#
_symmetry.space_group_name_H-M   'P 1'
#
loop_
_entity.id
_entity.type
_entity.pdbx_description
1 polymer ?
#
loop_
_entity_poly.entity_id
_entity_poly.type
_entity_poly.pdbx_seq_one_letter_code
_entity_poly.pdbx_strand_id
1 'polypeptide(L)'
;MTPTTAGSKHPRRSTLVALVVTVLLVTLALSGCVVSEHTHGEHGAEGAGHEHAGVVEGSGEESGNLLTLEETYDVVRLGARLILAYSAEDNAFVGTVQNTTDETLPQVRVEVHLSNGVELGPTTPQDLEAGQTVDVVLSAVEQEFDGWSPHAEVGGSEHGHEGEG
;
A
#
# COMPACT_ATOMS: atom_id res chain seq x y z
N MET A 1 -51.10 -52.14 3.49
CA MET A 1 -51.56 -50.83 4.02
C MET A 1 -50.35 -49.92 4.12
N THR A 2 -50.23 -48.94 3.22
CA THR A 2 -49.39 -47.73 3.35
C THR A 2 -50.12 -46.68 4.22
N PRO A 3 -49.53 -45.58 4.75
CA PRO A 3 -48.35 -44.80 4.32
C PRO A 3 -47.24 -44.61 5.41
N THR A 4 -45.96 -44.43 5.08
CA THR A 4 -45.23 -43.18 4.72
C THR A 4 -45.48 -42.00 5.65
N THR A 5 -44.45 -41.57 6.40
CA THR A 5 -44.16 -40.15 6.69
C THR A 5 -42.66 -39.96 6.90
N ALA A 6 -42.08 -39.19 5.99
CA ALA A 6 -40.78 -38.54 6.09
C ALA A 6 -40.91 -37.23 6.88
N GLY A 7 -39.85 -36.80 7.56
CA GLY A 7 -39.74 -35.48 8.18
C GLY A 7 -38.28 -35.20 8.52
N SER A 8 -37.43 -34.80 7.57
CA SER A 8 -37.24 -33.45 7.01
C SER A 8 -36.02 -32.75 7.63
N LYS A 9 -34.88 -33.00 6.98
CA LYS A 9 -33.63 -32.23 7.01
C LYS A 9 -33.94 -30.76 6.70
N HIS A 10 -33.77 -29.87 7.66
CA HIS A 10 -33.75 -28.43 7.40
C HIS A 10 -32.30 -27.95 7.29
N PRO A 11 -31.82 -27.61 6.09
CA PRO A 11 -30.61 -26.80 5.95
C PRO A 11 -30.92 -25.40 6.49
N ARG A 12 -30.10 -24.93 7.43
CA ARG A 12 -30.09 -23.50 7.79
C ARG A 12 -29.53 -22.73 6.61
N ARG A 13 -30.43 -22.22 5.78
CA ARG A 13 -30.14 -21.18 4.78
C ARG A 13 -29.83 -19.91 5.56
N SER A 14 -28.54 -19.55 5.61
CA SER A 14 -28.10 -18.22 6.01
C SER A 14 -28.16 -17.34 4.77
N THR A 15 -29.20 -16.52 4.67
CA THR A 15 -29.38 -15.52 3.61
C THR A 15 -29.84 -14.25 4.31
N LEU A 16 -29.04 -13.18 4.21
CA LEU A 16 -29.16 -11.81 4.74
C LEU A 16 -27.81 -11.51 5.44
N VAL A 17 -26.99 -10.55 5.02
CA VAL A 17 -27.30 -9.25 4.42
C VAL A 17 -26.08 -8.82 3.59
N ALA A 18 -26.24 -8.71 2.27
CA ALA A 18 -25.40 -7.87 1.43
C ALA A 18 -25.89 -6.42 1.60
N LEU A 19 -25.13 -5.55 2.28
CA LEU A 19 -25.47 -4.13 2.41
C LEU A 19 -24.26 -3.29 2.82
N VAL A 20 -23.33 -3.03 1.88
CA VAL A 20 -22.53 -1.77 1.85
C VAL A 20 -22.09 -1.49 0.39
N VAL A 21 -23.04 -1.40 -0.55
CA VAL A 21 -22.79 -0.83 -1.88
C VAL A 21 -24.00 0.03 -2.25
N THR A 22 -24.21 1.11 -1.50
CA THR A 22 -25.24 2.13 -1.83
C THR A 22 -24.96 3.46 -1.12
N VAL A 23 -23.80 4.08 -1.35
CA VAL A 23 -23.69 5.54 -1.22
C VAL A 23 -23.55 6.11 -2.63
N LEU A 24 -24.73 6.23 -3.23
CA LEU A 24 -25.03 6.84 -4.49
C LEU A 24 -24.76 8.36 -4.41
N LEU A 25 -23.87 8.83 -5.29
CA LEU A 25 -23.91 10.12 -6.00
C LEU A 25 -24.68 11.27 -5.32
N VAL A 26 -23.93 12.16 -4.66
CA VAL A 26 -24.30 13.58 -4.57
C VAL A 26 -23.40 14.34 -5.56
N THR A 27 -23.90 14.49 -6.79
CA THR A 27 -23.41 15.49 -7.72
C THR A 27 -24.01 16.85 -7.33
N LEU A 28 -23.18 17.85 -7.06
CA LEU A 28 -23.50 19.24 -7.40
C LEU A 28 -22.21 20.06 -7.54
N ALA A 29 -21.93 20.47 -8.78
CA ALA A 29 -20.94 21.46 -9.14
C ALA A 29 -21.27 22.84 -8.54
N LEU A 30 -20.24 23.68 -8.36
CA LEU A 30 -20.18 25.15 -8.50
C LEU A 30 -18.76 25.60 -8.04
N SER A 31 -17.89 25.97 -8.97
CA SER A 31 -17.59 27.37 -9.35
C SER A 31 -16.72 28.13 -8.35
N GLY A 32 -15.47 28.41 -8.74
CA GLY A 32 -14.64 29.41 -8.05
C GLY A 32 -13.17 29.41 -8.42
N CYS A 33 -12.82 29.59 -9.70
CA CYS A 33 -11.50 30.13 -10.03
C CYS A 33 -11.49 31.60 -9.59
N VAL A 34 -10.69 31.95 -8.58
CA VAL A 34 -10.26 33.34 -8.38
C VAL A 34 -8.81 33.43 -8.84
N VAL A 35 -8.63 34.03 -10.01
CA VAL A 35 -7.36 34.64 -10.40
C VAL A 35 -7.18 35.87 -9.50
N SER A 36 -6.12 35.89 -8.70
CA SER A 36 -5.66 37.13 -8.05
C SER A 36 -4.42 37.58 -8.79
N GLU A 37 -4.61 38.54 -9.69
CA GLU A 37 -3.53 39.33 -10.27
C GLU A 37 -2.94 40.30 -9.23
N HIS A 38 -1.64 40.52 -9.40
CA HIS A 38 -0.73 41.42 -8.69
C HIS A 38 -1.33 42.72 -8.14
N THR A 39 -1.04 42.99 -6.86
CA THR A 39 -0.89 44.37 -6.36
C THR A 39 0.47 44.53 -5.70
N HIS A 40 1.27 45.40 -6.30
CA HIS A 40 2.54 45.93 -5.81
C HIS A 40 2.31 46.75 -4.54
N GLY A 41 3.08 46.47 -3.49
CA GLY A 41 3.07 47.22 -2.24
C GLY A 41 4.36 47.01 -1.46
N GLU A 42 5.34 47.88 -1.70
CA GLU A 42 6.48 48.08 -0.81
C GLU A 42 6.01 48.73 0.50
N HIS A 43 6.48 48.25 1.65
CA HIS A 43 7.09 49.00 2.76
C HIS A 43 7.24 48.09 4.00
N GLY A 44 8.45 48.06 4.55
CA GLY A 44 8.90 47.10 5.54
C GLY A 44 8.42 47.30 6.97
N ALA A 45 8.56 46.23 7.75
CA ALA A 45 8.80 46.24 9.19
C ALA A 45 9.36 44.87 9.58
N GLU A 46 10.60 44.87 10.07
CA GLU A 46 11.26 43.82 10.82
C GLU A 46 10.37 43.07 11.84
N GLY A 47 10.48 41.73 11.87
CA GLY A 47 9.78 40.89 12.84
C GLY A 47 9.93 39.38 12.63
N ALA A 48 11.05 38.83 13.11
CA ALA A 48 11.26 37.49 13.66
C ALA A 48 10.47 36.27 13.11
N GLY A 49 11.22 35.36 12.46
CA GLY A 49 11.30 33.97 12.93
C GLY A 49 10.21 32.98 12.48
N HIS A 50 10.30 32.50 11.25
CA HIS A 50 10.29 31.05 10.99
C HIS A 50 10.86 30.78 9.60
N GLU A 51 12.07 30.23 9.58
CA GLU A 51 12.69 29.63 8.41
C GLU A 51 11.86 28.45 7.92
N HIS A 52 10.98 28.70 6.96
CA HIS A 52 10.47 27.67 6.08
C HIS A 52 11.49 27.50 4.96
N ALA A 53 12.51 26.69 5.21
CA ALA A 53 13.55 26.38 4.25
C ALA A 53 13.93 24.91 4.34
N GLY A 54 13.65 24.18 3.27
CA GLY A 54 14.19 22.85 3.03
C GLY A 54 13.14 21.75 2.89
N VAL A 55 12.25 21.86 1.90
CA VAL A 55 11.82 20.64 1.22
C VAL A 55 13.09 20.08 0.58
N VAL A 56 13.65 19.05 1.21
CA VAL A 56 14.72 18.25 0.64
C VAL A 56 14.09 17.42 -0.47
N GLU A 57 14.10 17.96 -1.69
CA GLU A 57 13.96 17.14 -2.89
C GLU A 57 15.25 16.34 -3.06
N GLY A 58 15.33 15.23 -2.31
CA GLY A 58 16.34 14.20 -2.51
C GLY A 58 15.91 13.33 -3.70
N SER A 59 16.54 13.56 -4.85
CA SER A 59 16.58 12.59 -5.94
C SER A 59 17.15 11.26 -5.42
N GLY A 60 16.29 10.25 -5.32
CA GLY A 60 16.66 8.86 -5.10
C GLY A 60 15.43 8.02 -5.41
N GLU A 61 15.55 7.11 -6.38
CA GLU A 61 14.47 6.29 -6.94
C GLU A 61 13.98 5.18 -5.97
N GLU A 62 14.05 5.47 -4.67
CA GLU A 62 14.04 4.51 -3.55
C GLU A 62 13.24 5.02 -2.33
N SER A 63 12.45 6.08 -2.47
CA SER A 63 11.54 6.51 -1.40
C SER A 63 10.11 6.54 -1.94
N GLY A 64 9.42 5.41 -1.79
CA GLY A 64 7.96 5.42 -1.90
C GLY A 64 7.39 6.45 -0.93
N ASN A 65 6.28 7.10 -1.30
CA ASN A 65 5.58 8.05 -0.44
C ASN A 65 5.36 7.45 0.96
N LEU A 66 5.75 8.18 2.02
CA LEU A 66 5.56 7.71 3.39
C LEU A 66 4.06 7.68 3.71
N LEU A 67 3.53 6.50 3.99
CA LEU A 67 2.13 6.27 4.37
C LEU A 67 1.97 6.34 5.89
N THR A 68 0.81 6.77 6.34
CA THR A 68 0.34 6.66 7.73
C THR A 68 -0.18 5.25 8.04
N LEU A 69 -0.36 4.91 9.31
CA LEU A 69 -0.78 3.56 9.75
C LEU A 69 -2.18 3.13 9.28
N GLU A 70 -3.05 4.08 8.92
CA GLU A 70 -4.43 3.82 8.51
C GLU A 70 -4.57 3.63 6.99
N GLU A 71 -3.51 3.91 6.23
CA GLU A 71 -3.54 3.81 4.78
C GLU A 71 -3.34 2.39 4.28
N THR A 72 -3.87 2.12 3.09
CA THR A 72 -3.61 0.90 2.33
C THR A 72 -2.77 1.26 1.12
N TYR A 73 -1.66 0.57 0.96
CA TYR A 73 -0.85 0.63 -0.25
C TYR A 73 -1.47 -0.29 -1.30
N ASP A 74 -1.67 0.21 -2.52
CA ASP A 74 -2.12 -0.57 -3.68
C ASP A 74 -1.48 0.01 -4.95
N VAL A 75 -0.33 -0.54 -5.33
CA VAL A 75 0.45 -0.05 -6.48
C VAL A 75 0.96 -1.23 -7.31
N VAL A 76 0.97 -1.05 -8.62
CA VAL A 76 1.63 -1.95 -9.58
C VAL A 76 3.00 -1.39 -9.92
N ARG A 77 4.06 -2.16 -9.68
CA ARG A 77 5.45 -1.83 -10.07
C ARG A 77 6.09 -3.07 -10.68
N LEU A 78 6.73 -2.91 -11.86
CA LEU A 78 7.41 -4.01 -12.58
C LEU A 78 6.52 -5.25 -12.80
N GLY A 79 5.21 -5.05 -13.00
CA GLY A 79 4.25 -6.14 -13.18
C GLY A 79 3.78 -6.82 -11.89
N ALA A 80 4.34 -6.47 -10.73
CA ALA A 80 3.87 -6.92 -9.43
C ALA A 80 2.92 -5.87 -8.82
N ARG A 81 1.67 -6.26 -8.54
CA ARG A 81 0.73 -5.46 -7.75
C ARG A 81 0.89 -5.81 -6.29
N LEU A 82 1.36 -4.86 -5.48
CA LEU A 82 1.42 -5.00 -4.03
C LEU A 82 0.23 -4.28 -3.41
N ILE A 83 -0.58 -5.04 -2.67
CA ILE A 83 -1.61 -4.53 -1.78
C ILE A 83 -1.15 -4.81 -0.36
N LEU A 84 -0.98 -3.80 0.49
CA LEU A 84 -0.46 -3.98 1.85
C LEU A 84 -1.08 -2.97 2.80
N ALA A 85 -1.36 -3.38 4.03
CA ALA A 85 -1.82 -2.51 5.11
C ALA A 85 -1.21 -2.95 6.45
N TYR A 86 -1.11 -2.01 7.39
CA TYR A 86 -0.70 -2.33 8.75
C TYR A 86 -1.88 -2.85 9.58
N SER A 87 -1.72 -4.02 10.22
CA SER A 87 -2.63 -4.55 11.23
C SER A 87 -2.08 -4.21 12.62
N ALA A 88 -2.77 -3.31 13.32
CA ALA A 88 -2.44 -3.01 14.72
C ALA A 88 -2.74 -4.18 15.67
N GLU A 89 -3.68 -5.05 15.30
CA GLU A 89 -4.06 -6.23 16.09
C GLU A 89 -2.96 -7.29 16.07
N ASP A 90 -2.36 -7.52 14.90
CA ASP A 90 -1.29 -8.50 14.71
C ASP A 90 0.12 -7.90 14.83
N ASN A 91 0.20 -6.57 14.92
CA ASN A 91 1.43 -5.80 14.88
C ASN A 91 2.31 -6.20 13.67
N ALA A 92 1.68 -6.23 12.49
CA ALA A 92 2.28 -6.73 11.26
C ALA A 92 1.71 -6.04 10.03
N PHE A 93 2.50 -5.97 8.96
CA PHE A 93 1.99 -5.64 7.63
C PHE A 93 1.43 -6.89 6.98
N VAL A 94 0.18 -6.81 6.50
CA VAL A 94 -0.56 -7.92 5.92
C VAL A 94 -1.12 -7.50 4.57
N GLY A 95 -1.03 -8.39 3.59
CA GLY A 95 -1.58 -8.14 2.26
C GLY A 95 -1.17 -9.19 1.25
N THR A 96 -1.07 -8.79 0.00
CA THR A 96 -0.79 -9.70 -1.12
C THR A 96 0.11 -9.05 -2.16
N VAL A 97 0.92 -9.87 -2.82
CA VAL A 97 1.56 -9.50 -4.09
C VAL A 97 1.03 -10.38 -5.21
N GLN A 98 0.63 -9.75 -6.32
CA GLN A 98 0.09 -10.42 -7.50
C GLN A 98 0.95 -10.13 -8.73
N ASN A 99 1.24 -11.15 -9.52
CA ASN A 99 1.72 -10.95 -10.87
C ASN A 99 0.57 -10.54 -11.80
N THR A 100 0.61 -9.32 -12.33
CA THR A 100 -0.41 -8.78 -13.25
C THR A 100 -0.06 -8.93 -14.72
N THR A 101 1.02 -9.66 -15.05
CA THR A 101 1.47 -9.89 -16.43
C THR A 101 1.05 -11.28 -16.93
N ASP A 102 1.33 -11.55 -18.21
CA ASP A 102 1.15 -12.85 -18.86
C ASP A 102 2.42 -13.74 -18.83
N GLU A 103 3.46 -13.32 -18.08
CA GLU A 103 4.76 -13.99 -18.00
C GLU A 103 5.19 -14.17 -16.54
N THR A 104 6.03 -15.17 -16.25
CA THR A 104 6.50 -15.42 -14.88
C THR A 104 7.38 -14.26 -14.40
N LEU A 105 7.07 -13.68 -13.24
CA LEU A 105 7.94 -12.72 -12.58
C LEU A 105 8.93 -13.48 -11.67
N PRO A 106 10.25 -13.36 -11.91
CA PRO A 106 11.22 -14.07 -11.09
C PRO A 106 11.51 -13.33 -9.78
N GLN A 107 11.78 -14.09 -8.72
CA GLN A 107 12.38 -13.60 -7.48
C GLN A 107 11.67 -12.39 -6.87
N VAL A 108 10.33 -12.40 -6.87
CA VAL A 108 9.52 -11.33 -6.28
C VAL A 108 9.75 -11.30 -4.77
N ARG A 109 10.06 -10.12 -4.24
CA ARG A 109 10.29 -9.86 -2.82
C ARG A 109 9.53 -8.61 -2.40
N VAL A 110 9.12 -8.57 -1.13
CA VAL A 110 8.48 -7.39 -0.54
C VAL A 110 9.26 -6.96 0.70
N GLU A 111 9.46 -5.65 0.83
CA GLU A 111 10.09 -5.00 1.97
C GLU A 111 9.27 -3.78 2.40
N VAL A 112 9.38 -3.42 3.68
CA VAL A 112 8.77 -2.22 4.25
C VAL A 112 9.80 -1.44 5.03
N HIS A 113 9.97 -0.16 4.70
CA HIS A 113 10.77 0.79 5.46
C HIS A 113 9.88 1.50 6.47
N LEU A 114 10.28 1.53 7.74
CA LEU A 114 9.56 2.22 8.80
C LEU A 114 10.14 3.61 9.02
N SER A 115 9.31 4.56 9.46
CA SER A 115 9.73 5.95 9.72
C SER A 115 10.79 6.10 10.81
N ASN A 116 11.00 5.06 11.62
CA ASN A 116 12.05 4.99 12.63
C ASN A 116 13.41 4.52 12.07
N GLY A 117 13.50 4.26 10.76
CA GLY A 117 14.70 3.80 10.07
C GLY A 117 14.89 2.28 10.06
N VAL A 118 13.95 1.50 10.58
CA VAL A 118 14.00 0.03 10.54
C VAL A 118 13.41 -0.48 9.23
N GLU A 119 14.07 -1.48 8.65
CA GLU A 119 13.62 -2.17 7.44
C GLU A 119 13.09 -3.56 7.81
N LEU A 120 11.90 -3.91 7.30
CA LEU A 120 11.27 -5.21 7.48
C LEU A 120 11.32 -6.00 6.17
N GLY A 121 12.02 -7.13 6.19
CA GLY A 121 12.19 -7.99 5.02
C GLY A 121 13.64 -8.02 4.52
N PRO A 122 13.86 -8.29 3.21
CA PRO A 122 12.84 -8.67 2.23
C PRO A 122 12.20 -10.03 2.55
N THR A 123 10.99 -10.29 2.04
CA THR A 123 10.39 -11.64 2.07
C THR A 123 11.29 -12.65 1.34
N THR A 124 11.08 -13.95 1.61
CA THR A 124 11.74 -15.00 0.82
C THR A 124 11.41 -14.80 -0.67
N PRO A 125 12.41 -14.74 -1.56
CA PRO A 125 12.16 -14.55 -2.99
C PRO A 125 11.32 -15.70 -3.55
N GLN A 126 10.32 -15.34 -4.36
CA GLN A 126 9.44 -16.31 -4.99
C GLN A 126 9.17 -15.94 -6.46
N ASP A 127 9.22 -16.93 -7.33
CA ASP A 127 8.76 -16.77 -8.70
C ASP A 127 7.22 -16.83 -8.73
N LEU A 128 6.59 -15.86 -9.40
CA LEU A 128 5.14 -15.77 -9.53
C LEU A 128 4.73 -16.03 -10.98
N GLU A 129 3.97 -17.10 -11.22
CA GLU A 129 3.34 -17.36 -12.51
C GLU A 129 2.35 -16.24 -12.89
N ALA A 130 2.00 -16.15 -14.16
CA ALA A 130 1.02 -15.17 -14.66
C ALA A 130 -0.29 -15.21 -13.85
N GLY A 131 -0.71 -14.06 -13.32
CA GLY A 131 -1.91 -13.94 -12.49
C GLY A 131 -1.79 -14.48 -11.06
N GLN A 132 -0.70 -15.15 -10.70
CA GLN A 132 -0.51 -15.73 -9.37
C GLN A 132 -0.51 -14.64 -8.30
N THR A 133 -1.17 -14.92 -7.18
CA THR A 133 -1.19 -14.08 -5.98
C THR A 133 -0.65 -14.87 -4.81
N VAL A 134 0.18 -14.22 -3.98
CA VAL A 134 0.71 -14.79 -2.74
C VAL A 134 0.49 -13.83 -1.58
N ASP A 135 0.26 -14.37 -0.40
CA ASP A 135 0.11 -13.60 0.83
C ASP A 135 1.46 -13.04 1.29
N VAL A 136 1.42 -11.83 1.85
CA VAL A 136 2.57 -11.14 2.44
C VAL A 136 2.25 -10.87 3.90
N VAL A 137 3.15 -11.30 4.79
CA VAL A 137 3.10 -10.99 6.21
C VAL A 137 4.50 -10.61 6.68
N LEU A 138 4.65 -9.39 7.20
CA LEU A 138 5.89 -8.88 7.77
C LEU A 138 5.63 -8.39 9.20
N SER A 139 6.22 -9.05 10.18
CA SER A 139 6.08 -8.70 11.59
C SER A 139 6.74 -7.36 11.90
N ALA A 140 5.99 -6.46 12.56
CA ALA A 140 6.48 -5.19 13.10
C ALA A 140 6.58 -5.21 14.63
N VAL A 141 6.54 -6.42 15.23
CA VAL A 141 6.73 -6.66 16.67
C VAL A 141 7.92 -5.88 17.21
N GLU A 142 7.70 -5.21 18.33
CA GLU A 142 8.69 -4.39 19.05
C GLU A 142 9.18 -3.15 18.28
N GLN A 143 8.46 -2.71 17.24
CA GLN A 143 8.76 -1.47 16.52
C GLN A 143 7.81 -0.33 16.90
N GLU A 144 8.37 0.86 17.10
CA GLU A 144 7.64 2.11 17.27
C GLU A 144 7.83 2.98 16.02
N PHE A 145 6.76 3.27 15.28
CA PHE A 145 6.79 4.04 14.04
C PHE A 145 5.44 4.70 13.78
N ASP A 146 5.46 5.82 13.04
CA ASP A 146 4.26 6.61 12.71
C ASP A 146 3.96 6.59 11.20
N GLY A 147 4.94 6.15 10.40
CA GLY A 147 4.78 5.99 8.98
C GLY A 147 5.62 4.85 8.42
N TRP A 148 5.33 4.48 7.18
CA TRP A 148 5.94 3.34 6.52
C TRP A 148 5.95 3.52 4.99
N SER A 149 6.86 2.84 4.30
CA SER A 149 6.98 2.87 2.85
C SER A 149 7.28 1.47 2.33
N PRO A 150 6.33 0.81 1.63
CA PRO A 150 6.54 -0.52 1.09
C PRO A 150 7.14 -0.45 -0.30
N HIS A 151 7.84 -1.51 -0.69
CA HIS A 151 8.14 -1.74 -2.09
C HIS A 151 8.18 -3.22 -2.42
N ALA A 152 7.76 -3.53 -3.65
CA ALA A 152 7.96 -4.83 -4.27
C ALA A 152 9.16 -4.75 -5.21
N GLU A 153 10.08 -5.69 -5.06
CA GLU A 153 11.20 -5.92 -5.97
C GLU A 153 10.89 -7.10 -6.89
N VAL A 154 11.32 -7.01 -8.15
CA VAL A 154 11.22 -8.10 -9.12
C VAL A 154 12.60 -8.35 -9.72
N GLY A 155 13.04 -9.60 -9.71
CA GLY A 155 14.34 -10.03 -10.20
C GLY A 155 15.41 -10.19 -9.12
N GLY A 156 16.50 -10.84 -9.53
CA GLY A 156 17.74 -10.86 -8.76
C GLY A 156 18.59 -9.70 -9.23
N SER A 157 18.86 -8.72 -8.36
CA SER A 157 20.01 -7.85 -8.56
C SER A 157 21.24 -8.74 -8.39
N GLU A 158 21.69 -9.34 -9.49
CA GLU A 158 23.07 -9.78 -9.61
C GLU A 158 23.93 -8.51 -9.59
N HIS A 159 24.20 -7.98 -8.40
CA HIS A 159 25.44 -7.26 -8.18
C HIS A 159 26.57 -8.30 -8.31
N GLY A 160 26.83 -8.69 -9.56
CA GLY A 160 28.05 -9.33 -9.98
C GLY A 160 29.16 -8.34 -9.73
N HIS A 161 29.71 -8.37 -8.52
CA HIS A 161 31.05 -7.87 -8.33
C HIS A 161 31.96 -8.90 -9.02
N GLU A 162 32.19 -8.67 -10.32
CA GLU A 162 33.37 -9.14 -11.01
C GLU A 162 34.57 -8.49 -10.31
N GLY A 163 34.95 -9.07 -9.18
CA GLY A 163 36.21 -8.78 -8.50
C GLY A 163 37.34 -9.33 -9.36
N GLU A 164 38.01 -8.41 -10.03
CA GLU A 164 39.26 -8.57 -10.76
C GLU A 164 40.36 -9.22 -9.88
N GLY A 165 41.17 -10.12 -10.48
CA GLY A 165 42.40 -10.64 -9.87
C GLY A 165 42.89 -11.97 -10.42
#